data_AF-A0A1D1US40-F1
#
_entry.id   AF-A0A1D1US40-F1
#
_cell.length_a   1.000
_cell.length_b   1.000
_cell.length_c   1.000
_cell.angle_alpha   90.00
_cell.angle_beta   90.00
_cell.angle_gamma   90.00
#
_symmetry.space_group_name_H-M   'P 1'
#
loop_
_entity.id
_entity.type
_entity.pdbx_description
1 polymer ?
#
loop_
_entity_poly.entity_id
_entity_poly.type
_entity_poly.pdbx_seq_one_letter_code
_entity_poly.pdbx_strand_id
1 'polypeptide(L)'
;MPVPQHTGEVGRKLVVRYANVNGIRSKSEEVEKWMEEGKADVVALVETMDDTATVDCSFCDLDHYKLERLDRLGCRRESDDGIALAVKKDIRIIRMYELEVAGLEVHG
;
A
#
# COMPACT_ATOMS: atom_id res chain seq x y z
N MET A 1 31.41 0.44 -1.17
CA MET A 1 30.71 1.09 -2.31
C MET A 1 30.75 2.60 -2.09
N PRO A 2 31.01 3.43 -3.11
CA PRO A 2 30.96 4.88 -2.94
C PRO A 2 29.51 5.32 -2.69
N VAL A 3 29.30 6.22 -1.72
CA VAL A 3 28.00 6.83 -1.47
C VAL A 3 27.74 7.83 -2.59
N PRO A 4 26.65 7.70 -3.37
CA PRO A 4 26.37 8.64 -4.46
C PRO A 4 26.24 10.07 -3.91
N GLN A 5 27.05 10.99 -4.44
CA GLN A 5 26.85 12.41 -4.21
C GLN A 5 25.79 12.90 -5.22
N HIS A 6 24.69 13.46 -4.71
CA HIS A 6 23.56 13.88 -5.54
C HIS A 6 23.32 15.38 -5.37
N THR A 7 23.41 16.09 -6.49
CA THR A 7 23.23 17.54 -6.66
C THR A 7 21.88 17.88 -7.33
N GLY A 8 20.94 16.94 -7.36
CA GLY A 8 19.64 17.11 -8.04
C GLY A 8 18.62 17.90 -7.23
N GLU A 9 17.71 18.58 -7.94
CA GLU A 9 16.54 19.29 -7.39
C GLU A 9 15.70 18.40 -6.46
N VAL A 10 15.02 19.05 -5.51
CA VAL A 10 14.12 18.43 -4.53
C VAL A 10 13.17 17.46 -5.23
N GLY A 11 13.42 16.16 -5.04
CA GLY A 11 12.57 15.09 -5.58
C GLY A 11 11.18 15.16 -4.96
N ARG A 12 10.16 14.88 -5.78
CA ARG A 12 8.73 14.93 -5.41
C ARG A 12 8.45 14.36 -4.01
N LYS A 13 7.46 14.93 -3.32
CA LYS A 13 6.89 14.38 -2.08
C LYS A 13 6.41 12.94 -2.32
N LEU A 14 6.74 12.03 -1.40
CA LEU A 14 6.17 10.67 -1.37
C LEU A 14 4.94 10.65 -0.48
N VAL A 15 3.86 10.06 -0.96
CA VAL A 15 2.64 9.89 -0.19
C VAL A 15 2.55 8.44 0.30
N VAL A 16 2.72 8.24 1.61
CA VAL A 16 2.58 6.93 2.24
C VAL A 16 1.23 6.88 2.96
N ARG A 17 0.43 5.87 2.65
CA ARG A 17 -0.88 5.69 3.25
C ARG A 17 -0.98 4.36 3.96
N TYR A 18 -1.73 4.33 5.05
CA TYR A 18 -2.05 3.09 5.74
C TYR A 18 -3.54 3.00 6.06
N ALA A 19 -4.12 1.81 5.94
CA ALA A 19 -5.51 1.59 6.29
C ALA A 19 -5.68 0.26 7.03
N ASN A 20 -6.42 0.28 8.13
CA ASN A 20 -7.03 -0.92 8.68
C ASN A 20 -8.36 -1.15 7.94
N VAL A 21 -8.44 -2.25 7.20
CA VAL A 21 -9.57 -2.52 6.30
C VAL A 21 -10.57 -3.51 6.88
N ASN A 22 -10.23 -4.20 7.98
CA ASN A 22 -11.08 -5.18 8.66
C ASN A 22 -11.83 -6.13 7.69
N GLY A 23 -11.10 -6.70 6.73
CA GLY A 23 -11.61 -7.48 5.61
C GLY A 23 -11.62 -6.72 4.29
N ILE A 24 -10.65 -6.99 3.42
CA ILE A 24 -10.51 -6.28 2.14
C ILE A 24 -11.67 -6.54 1.17
N ARG A 25 -12.35 -7.69 1.29
CA ARG A 25 -13.42 -8.11 0.39
C ARG A 25 -14.58 -7.13 0.32
N SER A 26 -15.02 -6.62 1.47
CA SER A 26 -16.16 -5.71 1.56
C SER A 26 -15.76 -4.25 1.31
N LYS A 27 -14.46 -3.96 1.26
CA LYS A 27 -13.89 -2.60 1.22
C LYS A 27 -13.08 -2.30 -0.05
N SER A 28 -13.09 -3.20 -1.02
CA SER A 28 -12.24 -3.11 -2.21
C SER A 28 -12.40 -1.79 -2.99
N GLU A 29 -13.63 -1.38 -3.29
CA GLU A 29 -13.91 -0.11 -4.01
C GLU A 29 -13.53 1.14 -3.18
N GLU A 30 -13.78 1.09 -1.87
CA GLU A 30 -13.44 2.20 -0.95
C GLU A 30 -11.92 2.39 -0.87
N VAL A 31 -11.18 1.28 -0.78
CA VAL A 31 -9.72 1.26 -0.75
C VAL A 31 -9.14 1.76 -2.07
N GLU A 32 -9.60 1.24 -3.21
CA GLU A 32 -9.12 1.67 -4.53
C GLU A 32 -9.28 3.18 -4.71
N LYS A 33 -10.49 3.70 -4.48
CA LYS A 33 -10.78 5.13 -4.58
C LYS A 33 -9.91 5.96 -3.63
N TRP A 34 -9.71 5.51 -2.39
CA TRP A 34 -8.89 6.22 -1.42
C TRP A 34 -7.40 6.23 -1.79
N MET A 35 -6.90 5.18 -2.44
CA MET A 35 -5.54 5.13 -2.99
C MET A 35 -5.38 6.14 -4.14
N GLU A 36 -6.36 6.21 -5.04
CA GLU A 36 -6.35 7.11 -6.21
C GLU A 36 -6.48 8.58 -5.82
N GLU A 37 -7.52 8.95 -5.07
CA GLU A 37 -7.75 10.33 -4.61
C GLU A 37 -6.57 10.83 -3.77
N GLY A 38 -5.96 9.90 -3.04
CA GLY A 38 -4.78 10.13 -2.23
C GLY A 38 -3.48 10.32 -2.98
N LYS A 39 -3.45 9.96 -4.28
CA LYS A 39 -2.22 9.89 -5.08
C LYS A 39 -1.14 9.09 -4.36
N ALA A 40 -1.51 7.95 -3.77
CA ALA A 40 -0.59 7.17 -2.96
C ALA A 40 0.63 6.72 -3.78
N ASP A 41 1.80 6.76 -3.16
CA ASP A 41 3.01 6.17 -3.70
C ASP A 41 3.25 4.78 -3.07
N VAL A 42 2.97 4.67 -1.77
CA VAL A 42 3.06 3.44 -0.98
C VAL A 42 1.79 3.30 -0.15
N VAL A 43 1.22 2.10 -0.11
CA VAL A 43 0.02 1.79 0.67
C VAL A 43 0.24 0.52 1.48
N ALA A 44 -0.01 0.60 2.78
CA ALA A 44 -0.05 -0.55 3.68
C ALA A 44 -1.49 -0.79 4.13
N LEU A 45 -2.06 -1.95 3.78
CA LEU A 45 -3.35 -2.40 4.26
C LEU A 45 -3.12 -3.44 5.34
N VAL A 46 -3.74 -3.25 6.51
CA VAL A 46 -3.70 -4.18 7.64
C VAL A 46 -5.11 -4.69 7.93
N GLU A 47 -5.21 -5.85 8.60
CA GLU A 47 -6.46 -6.58 8.77
C GLU A 47 -7.15 -6.86 7.42
N THR A 48 -6.37 -7.23 6.39
CA THR A 48 -6.96 -7.64 5.10
C THR A 48 -7.81 -8.89 5.24
N MET A 49 -7.59 -9.64 6.34
CA MET A 49 -7.97 -11.03 6.56
C MET A 49 -7.24 -11.95 5.57
N ASP A 50 -7.10 -13.25 5.89
CA ASP A 50 -6.54 -14.27 4.98
C ASP A 50 -7.54 -14.56 3.84
N ASP A 51 -7.82 -13.54 3.04
CA ASP A 51 -8.78 -13.61 1.97
C ASP A 51 -8.08 -13.96 0.66
N THR A 52 -8.06 -15.27 0.41
CA THR A 52 -7.61 -15.86 -0.87
C THR A 52 -8.63 -15.67 -2.00
N ALA A 53 -9.87 -15.29 -1.71
CA ALA A 53 -10.94 -15.14 -2.70
C ALA A 53 -10.97 -13.74 -3.34
N THR A 54 -10.53 -12.70 -2.63
CA THR A 54 -10.45 -11.35 -3.23
C THR A 54 -9.36 -11.30 -4.31
N VAL A 55 -9.78 -10.91 -5.51
CA VAL A 55 -8.91 -10.74 -6.67
C VAL A 55 -8.11 -9.46 -6.49
N ASP A 56 -6.79 -9.51 -6.65
CA ASP A 56 -5.91 -8.37 -6.37
C ASP A 56 -6.27 -7.10 -7.17
N CYS A 57 -6.79 -7.26 -8.39
CA CYS A 57 -7.24 -6.14 -9.22
C CYS A 57 -8.57 -5.51 -8.77
N SER A 58 -9.22 -6.00 -7.72
CA SER A 58 -10.46 -5.39 -7.21
C SER A 58 -10.23 -4.19 -6.29
N PHE A 59 -9.02 -4.04 -5.76
CA PHE A 59 -8.68 -2.95 -4.83
C PHE A 59 -7.32 -2.28 -5.13
N CYS A 60 -6.60 -2.77 -6.14
CA CYS A 60 -5.29 -2.26 -6.51
C CYS A 60 -5.10 -2.31 -8.03
N ASP A 61 -4.82 -1.15 -8.63
CA ASP A 61 -4.41 -1.07 -10.03
C ASP A 61 -3.02 -1.68 -10.23
N LEU A 62 -3.00 -2.91 -10.73
CA LEU A 62 -1.78 -3.69 -10.95
C LEU A 62 -0.94 -3.20 -12.13
N ASP A 63 -1.43 -2.29 -12.98
CA ASP A 63 -0.61 -1.66 -14.02
C ASP A 63 0.31 -0.61 -13.40
N HIS A 64 -0.18 0.12 -12.41
CA HIS A 64 0.54 1.21 -11.74
C HIS A 64 1.27 0.79 -10.46
N TYR A 65 0.77 -0.23 -9.76
CA TYR A 65 1.34 -0.70 -8.50
C TYR A 65 1.90 -2.12 -8.61
N LYS A 66 2.93 -2.38 -7.80
CA LYS A 66 3.37 -3.72 -7.41
C LYS A 66 2.70 -4.03 -6.08
N LEU A 67 1.86 -5.06 -6.05
CA LEU A 67 1.19 -5.54 -4.85
C LEU A 67 1.94 -6.75 -4.25
N GLU A 68 2.20 -6.71 -2.95
CA GLU A 68 2.74 -7.81 -2.15
C GLU A 68 1.74 -8.19 -1.07
N ARG A 69 1.20 -9.41 -1.16
CA ARG A 69 0.22 -9.99 -0.25
C ARG A 69 0.94 -10.79 0.85
N LEU A 70 1.35 -10.12 1.92
CA LEU A 70 2.09 -10.75 3.02
C LEU A 70 1.20 -11.71 3.82
N ASP A 71 -0.11 -11.45 3.83
CA ASP A 71 -1.16 -12.36 4.29
C ASP A 71 -1.11 -13.74 3.61
N ARG A 72 -0.70 -13.79 2.33
CA ARG A 72 -0.60 -15.04 1.54
C ARG A 72 0.76 -15.73 1.63
N LEU A 73 1.76 -15.12 2.26
CA LEU A 73 3.15 -15.64 2.31
C LEU A 73 3.42 -16.62 3.47
N GLY A 74 2.38 -17.11 4.15
CA GLY A 74 2.50 -18.23 5.10
C GLY A 74 2.60 -17.84 6.58
N CYS A 75 2.42 -16.57 6.93
CA CYS A 75 2.18 -16.15 8.32
C CYS A 75 0.72 -16.42 8.72
N ARG A 76 0.33 -17.70 8.77
CA ARG A 76 -1.02 -18.12 9.13
C ARG A 76 -1.21 -18.07 10.64
N ARG A 77 -1.88 -17.02 11.13
CA ARG A 77 -2.76 -17.16 12.29
C ARG A 77 -4.18 -17.35 11.76
N GLU A 78 -4.89 -18.29 12.37
CA GLU A 78 -6.26 -18.60 11.99
C GLU A 78 -7.11 -17.33 12.15
N SER A 79 -7.71 -16.90 11.03
CA SER A 79 -8.86 -16.00 10.89
C SER A 79 -8.75 -14.47 11.02
N ASP A 80 -7.80 -13.89 11.76
CA ASP A 80 -7.92 -12.44 12.12
C ASP A 80 -6.65 -11.60 11.86
N ASP A 81 -5.86 -11.93 10.82
CA ASP A 81 -4.67 -11.12 10.49
C ASP A 81 -4.51 -11.07 8.96
N GLY A 82 -3.78 -10.06 8.48
CA GLY A 82 -3.43 -9.95 7.08
C GLY A 82 -2.87 -8.59 6.71
N ILE A 83 -1.75 -8.59 5.97
CA ILE A 83 -1.11 -7.38 5.50
C ILE A 83 -0.93 -7.45 3.99
N ALA A 84 -1.29 -6.37 3.30
CA ALA A 84 -0.96 -6.16 1.89
C ALA A 84 -0.18 -4.84 1.73
N LEU A 85 0.85 -4.86 0.90
CA LEU A 85 1.66 -3.69 0.57
C LEU A 85 1.57 -3.40 -0.94
N ALA A 86 1.10 -2.22 -1.32
CA ALA A 86 1.12 -1.74 -2.69
C ALA A 86 2.16 -0.63 -2.86
N VAL A 87 3.06 -0.76 -3.83
CA VAL A 87 4.12 0.21 -4.11
C VAL A 87 4.07 0.58 -5.59
N LYS A 88 4.02 1.88 -5.90
CA LYS A 88 3.97 2.34 -7.29
C LYS A 88 5.23 1.92 -8.05
N LYS A 89 5.08 1.38 -9.26
CA LYS A 89 6.19 0.78 -10.03
C LYS A 89 7.25 1.77 -10.48
N ASP A 90 6.93 3.06 -10.57
CA ASP A 90 7.86 4.11 -10.96
C ASP A 90 8.78 4.57 -9.81
N ILE A 91 8.56 4.08 -8.59
CA ILE A 91 9.39 4.36 -7.42
C ILE A 91 10.65 3.48 -7.49
N ARG A 92 11.77 4.09 -7.87
CA ARG A 92 13.08 3.40 -7.92
C ARG A 92 13.92 3.67 -6.68
N ILE A 93 14.21 4.93 -6.39
CA ILE A 93 14.92 5.42 -5.20
C ILE A 93 14.48 6.87 -4.99
N ILE A 94 13.92 7.20 -3.83
CA ILE A 94 13.49 8.58 -3.51
C ILE A 94 14.23 9.03 -2.26
N ARG A 95 14.92 10.19 -2.34
CA ARG A 95 15.51 10.88 -1.19
C ARG A 95 14.50 11.91 -0.71
N MET A 96 14.00 11.74 0.51
CA MET A 96 12.90 12.56 1.04
C MET A 96 13.36 13.39 2.24
N TYR A 97 12.87 14.62 2.30
CA TYR A 97 12.98 15.49 3.47
C TYR A 97 11.68 15.56 4.28
N GLU A 98 10.54 15.25 3.66
CA GLU A 98 9.21 15.28 4.26
C GLU A 98 8.42 14.01 3.90
N LEU A 99 7.73 13.45 4.88
CA LEU A 99 6.86 12.28 4.77
C LEU A 99 5.44 12.69 5.19
N GLU A 100 4.45 12.46 4.34
CA GLU A 100 3.05 12.52 4.75
C GLU A 100 2.56 11.10 4.97
N VAL A 101 2.09 10.85 6.20
CA VAL A 101 1.44 9.60 6.59
C VAL A 101 -0.03 9.91 6.83
N ALA A 102 -0.91 9.29 6.06
CA ALA A 102 -2.35 9.36 6.26
C ALA A 102 -2.89 7.99 6.66
N GLY A 103 -3.71 7.97 7.73
CA GLY A 103 -4.38 6.79 8.24
C GLY A 103 -5.87 6.79 7.92
N LEU A 104 -6.41 5.62 7.59
CA LEU A 104 -7.85 5.39 7.51
C LEU A 104 -8.21 4.20 8.42
N GLU A 105 -9.10 4.44 9.37
CA GLU A 105 -9.79 3.37 10.09
C GLU A 105 -11.16 3.18 9.43
N VAL A 106 -11.34 2.05 8.75
CA VAL A 106 -12.59 1.75 8.08
C VAL A 106 -13.46 0.95 9.04
N HIS A 107 -14.46 1.60 9.65
CA HIS A 107 -15.46 0.92 10.45
C HIS A 107 -16.59 0.36 9.57
N GLY A 108 -17.13 -0.78 9.97
CA GLY A 108 -18.34 -1.40 9.41
C GLY A 108 -19.47 -1.38 10.42
#